data_AF-A0A944AG96-F1
#
_entry.id   AF-A0A944AG96-F1
#
_cell.length_a   1.000
_cell.length_b   1.000
_cell.length_c   1.000
_cell.angle_alpha   90.00
_cell.angle_beta   90.00
_cell.angle_gamma   90.00
#
_symmetry.space_group_name_H-M   'P 1'
#
loop_
_entity.id
_entity.type
_entity.pdbx_description
1 polymer ?
#
loop_
_entity_poly.entity_id
_entity_poly.type
_entity_poly.pdbx_seq_one_letter_code
_entity_poly.pdbx_strand_id
1 'polypeptide(L)'
;MKKTIIAITAIMAMISCNRSNPFFSEWDTPYGIPPFEQIQERDYLPAVKEGIARQQAEIQAIIDNPEAPDFENVIAAMDRSGALLGKVIGVLFNVSESDSNDNLNKIVETAMPLISEHSSSINMNAALFAKVKAVYEADQSGLSREQQMLLKDTYDSFVENGIGLDAAGQEQLKAIDSELATLGLTFGNNLLAESNAYKAEIGSSVSNYYDEMASVSDRALREKMFRLYSNRGNNGNANDNKAVILRTMELRIQRAKLLGFETPAAQILSTKMAGDPQTVDSFLAGIMVPAMARAKEEVADMQAVMDEDIKAGLLPEGSTIQPWDYMYYAEKVRRARYALDESEVMQYFKMENVRAGIFALAGRLYGLQFEPIEGVTLFNPEAEAFKVSDEDGSLIGVIITDYFSRESKRAGAWMNNFSDQYVDVDGNNVRPVIVNICNFNAPTAEKPSLLTIDQVETAFHEFGHALHGLLSQCSYKGVSGTNVKRDFVELPSQINENWAFEKEVLATYAFHWQTG
;
A
#
# COMPACT_ATOMS: atom_id res chain seq x y z
N MET A 1 -60.50 37.65 -12.39
CA MET A 1 -59.07 37.73 -12.02
C MET A 1 -58.73 36.58 -11.07
N LYS A 2 -58.50 35.38 -11.61
CA LYS A 2 -57.89 34.22 -10.93
C LYS A 2 -57.41 33.31 -12.05
N LYS A 3 -56.16 32.88 -11.95
CA LYS A 3 -55.37 31.92 -12.77
C LYS A 3 -54.02 32.56 -13.12
N THR A 4 -52.99 31.71 -13.11
CA THR A 4 -51.60 31.96 -13.52
C THR A 4 -50.60 32.38 -12.43
N ILE A 5 -50.39 31.53 -11.41
CA ILE A 5 -49.09 31.36 -10.73
C ILE A 5 -48.94 29.87 -10.32
N ILE A 6 -48.75 28.98 -11.31
CA ILE A 6 -48.19 27.63 -11.10
C ILE A 6 -47.45 27.27 -12.39
N ALA A 7 -46.23 27.79 -12.60
CA ALA A 7 -45.36 27.35 -13.71
C ALA A 7 -43.90 27.86 -13.63
N ILE A 8 -43.34 28.19 -12.45
CA ILE A 8 -41.94 28.66 -12.36
C ILE A 8 -41.07 27.81 -11.41
N THR A 9 -41.66 26.97 -10.55
CA THR A 9 -40.89 26.12 -9.62
C THR A 9 -40.54 24.73 -10.18
N ALA A 10 -40.85 24.44 -11.45
CA ALA A 10 -40.59 23.13 -12.06
C ALA A 10 -39.50 23.12 -13.16
N ILE A 11 -38.83 24.26 -13.41
CA ILE A 11 -37.81 24.36 -14.48
C ILE A 11 -36.37 24.41 -13.93
N MET A 12 -36.17 24.65 -12.63
CA MET A 12 -34.82 24.59 -12.01
C MET A 12 -34.40 23.22 -11.49
N ALA A 13 -35.27 22.20 -11.57
CA ALA A 13 -34.97 20.82 -11.16
C ALA A 13 -34.72 19.86 -12.35
N MET A 14 -34.51 20.38 -13.56
CA MET A 14 -34.25 19.58 -14.77
C MET A 14 -32.94 19.96 -15.49
N ILE A 15 -31.94 20.45 -14.75
CA ILE A 15 -30.55 20.62 -15.25
C ILE A 15 -29.58 19.83 -14.35
N SER A 16 -29.97 18.64 -13.87
CA SER A 16 -29.02 17.68 -13.26
C SER A 16 -28.93 16.36 -14.02
N CYS A 17 -29.47 16.28 -15.24
CA CYS A 17 -29.36 15.12 -16.12
C CYS A 17 -28.47 15.46 -17.32
N ASN A 18 -27.15 15.24 -17.17
CA ASN A 18 -26.18 14.88 -18.23
C ASN A 18 -24.72 15.16 -17.82
N ARG A 19 -24.36 15.07 -16.53
CA ARG A 19 -22.93 14.92 -16.20
C ARG A 19 -22.53 13.47 -16.49
N SER A 20 -21.66 13.26 -17.48
CA SER A 20 -21.07 11.95 -17.75
C SER A 20 -20.20 11.52 -16.56
N ASN A 21 -20.17 10.23 -16.26
CA ASN A 21 -19.28 9.69 -15.24
C ASN A 21 -17.81 9.88 -15.70
N PRO A 22 -16.93 10.54 -14.93
CA PRO A 22 -15.55 10.83 -15.35
C PRO A 22 -14.67 9.59 -15.58
N PHE A 23 -15.07 8.42 -15.08
CA PHE A 23 -14.36 7.17 -15.36
C PHE A 23 -14.63 6.64 -16.78
N PHE A 24 -15.73 7.06 -17.43
CA PHE A 24 -16.12 6.55 -18.75
C PHE A 24 -15.43 7.25 -19.91
N SER A 25 -14.69 8.32 -19.65
CA SER A 25 -13.88 9.02 -20.65
C SER A 25 -12.40 8.76 -20.41
N GLU A 26 -11.62 8.95 -21.48
CA GLU A 26 -10.19 9.20 -21.32
C GLU A 26 -9.96 10.46 -20.49
N TRP A 27 -8.85 10.49 -19.76
CA TRP A 27 -8.49 11.64 -18.93
C TRP A 27 -7.58 12.56 -19.72
N ASP A 28 -7.99 13.83 -19.83
CA ASP A 28 -7.25 14.92 -20.48
C ASP A 28 -6.46 15.78 -19.49
N THR A 29 -6.45 15.38 -18.22
CA THR A 29 -5.65 15.95 -17.15
C THR A 29 -4.14 15.78 -17.43
N PRO A 30 -3.29 16.65 -16.84
CA PRO A 30 -1.85 16.54 -16.99
C PRO A 30 -1.35 15.12 -16.70
N TYR A 31 -0.70 14.52 -17.70
CA TYR A 31 -0.04 13.20 -17.62
C TYR A 31 -0.95 12.04 -17.17
N GLY A 32 -2.27 12.16 -17.32
CA GLY A 32 -3.21 11.12 -16.93
C GLY A 32 -3.46 11.02 -15.42
N ILE A 33 -3.18 12.07 -14.64
CA ILE A 33 -3.57 12.15 -13.23
C ILE A 33 -5.10 12.03 -13.13
N PRO A 34 -5.70 11.22 -12.23
CA PRO A 34 -7.16 11.15 -12.14
C PRO A 34 -7.81 12.54 -11.96
N PRO A 35 -8.93 12.86 -12.65
CA PRO A 35 -9.59 14.16 -12.57
C PRO A 35 -10.36 14.29 -11.25
N PHE A 36 -9.65 14.42 -10.12
CA PHE A 36 -10.23 14.41 -8.77
C PHE A 36 -11.27 15.53 -8.55
N GLU A 37 -11.11 16.69 -9.18
CA GLU A 37 -12.12 17.76 -9.14
C GLU A 37 -13.45 17.36 -9.77
N GLN A 38 -13.40 16.42 -10.71
CA GLN A 38 -14.58 15.92 -11.40
C GLN A 38 -15.14 14.74 -10.62
N ILE A 39 -14.33 13.79 -10.15
CA ILE A 39 -14.79 12.55 -9.51
C ILE A 39 -15.59 12.84 -8.23
N GLN A 40 -16.75 12.20 -8.11
CA GLN A 40 -17.60 12.27 -6.92
C GLN A 40 -17.90 10.86 -6.42
N GLU A 41 -18.22 10.73 -5.13
CA GLU A 41 -18.56 9.45 -4.50
C GLU A 41 -19.63 8.64 -5.27
N ARG A 42 -20.62 9.33 -5.83
CA ARG A 42 -21.70 8.72 -6.63
C ARG A 42 -21.23 8.09 -7.95
N ASP A 43 -20.02 8.40 -8.41
CA ASP A 43 -19.48 7.92 -9.69
C ASP A 43 -18.83 6.53 -9.57
N TYR A 44 -18.34 6.14 -8.37
CA TYR A 44 -17.61 4.88 -8.17
C TYR A 44 -18.44 3.64 -8.44
N LEU A 45 -19.57 3.44 -7.73
CA LEU A 45 -20.36 2.20 -7.87
C LEU A 45 -20.89 1.97 -9.30
N PRO A 46 -21.44 2.99 -10.00
CA PRO A 46 -21.79 2.84 -11.40
C PRO A 46 -20.60 2.47 -12.28
N ALA A 47 -19.42 3.06 -12.05
CA ALA A 47 -18.23 2.77 -12.83
C ALA A 47 -17.65 1.38 -12.56
N VAL A 48 -17.69 0.90 -11.31
CA VAL A 48 -17.32 -0.48 -10.96
C VAL A 48 -18.22 -1.48 -11.68
N LYS A 49 -19.55 -1.28 -11.63
CA LYS A 49 -20.51 -2.18 -12.30
C LYS A 49 -20.34 -2.20 -13.81
N GLU A 50 -20.13 -1.03 -14.42
CA GLU A 50 -19.84 -0.93 -15.85
C GLU A 50 -18.50 -1.58 -16.21
N GLY A 51 -17.45 -1.37 -15.41
CA GLY A 51 -16.14 -1.99 -15.60
C GLY A 51 -16.23 -3.52 -15.56
N ILE A 52 -16.98 -4.08 -14.60
CA ILE A 52 -17.29 -5.52 -14.53
C ILE A 52 -18.00 -5.97 -15.81
N ALA A 53 -19.07 -5.29 -16.23
CA ALA A 53 -19.84 -5.68 -17.42
C ALA A 53 -18.98 -5.66 -18.70
N ARG A 54 -18.12 -4.65 -18.88
CA ARG A 54 -17.21 -4.57 -20.02
C ARG A 54 -16.17 -5.69 -20.00
N GLN A 55 -15.54 -5.93 -18.85
CA GLN A 55 -14.56 -7.00 -18.76
C GLN A 55 -15.20 -8.38 -18.99
N GLN A 56 -16.42 -8.61 -18.51
CA GLN A 56 -17.16 -9.84 -18.81
C GLN A 56 -17.35 -10.03 -20.33
N ALA A 57 -17.69 -8.97 -21.06
CA ALA A 57 -17.82 -9.03 -22.51
C ALA A 57 -16.48 -9.27 -23.22
N GLU A 58 -15.41 -8.63 -22.76
CA GLU A 58 -14.04 -8.83 -23.27
C GLU A 58 -13.58 -10.28 -23.07
N ILE A 59 -13.78 -10.82 -21.86
CA ILE A 59 -13.47 -12.22 -21.54
C ILE A 59 -14.31 -13.19 -22.38
N GLN A 60 -15.60 -12.91 -22.56
CA GLN A 60 -16.47 -13.73 -23.41
C GLN A 60 -15.99 -13.72 -24.87
N ALA A 61 -15.50 -12.57 -25.38
CA ALA A 61 -14.92 -12.51 -26.72
C ALA A 61 -13.65 -13.36 -26.86
N ILE A 62 -12.81 -13.46 -25.82
CA ILE A 62 -11.64 -14.36 -25.80
C ILE A 62 -12.09 -15.82 -25.85
N ILE A 63 -13.13 -16.18 -25.09
CA ILE A 63 -13.71 -17.54 -25.07
C ILE A 63 -14.31 -17.89 -26.44
N ASP A 64 -15.02 -16.96 -27.06
CA ASP A 64 -15.73 -17.19 -28.33
C ASP A 64 -14.83 -17.05 -29.56
N ASN A 65 -13.58 -16.58 -29.41
CA ASN A 65 -12.64 -16.48 -30.51
C ASN A 65 -12.39 -17.88 -31.13
N PRO A 66 -12.72 -18.09 -32.43
CA PRO A 66 -12.59 -19.39 -33.09
C PRO A 66 -11.16 -19.72 -33.54
N GLU A 67 -10.24 -18.76 -33.48
CA GLU A 67 -8.83 -18.98 -33.82
C GLU A 67 -8.17 -19.94 -32.82
N ALA A 68 -7.10 -20.59 -33.26
CA ALA A 68 -6.30 -21.44 -32.39
C ALA A 68 -5.76 -20.59 -31.22
N PRO A 69 -5.90 -21.05 -29.95
CA PRO A 69 -5.36 -20.32 -28.80
C PRO A 69 -3.87 -20.06 -28.94
N ASP A 70 -3.47 -18.80 -28.82
CA ASP A 70 -2.07 -18.37 -28.78
C ASP A 70 -1.88 -17.32 -27.68
N PHE A 71 -0.63 -16.85 -27.53
CA PHE A 71 -0.31 -15.87 -26.50
C PHE A 71 -1.08 -14.55 -26.69
N GLU A 72 -1.21 -14.05 -27.92
CA GLU A 72 -1.81 -12.73 -28.16
C GLU A 72 -3.33 -12.76 -27.99
N ASN A 73 -3.99 -13.77 -28.55
CA ASN A 73 -5.45 -13.86 -28.55
C ASN A 73 -6.05 -14.38 -27.24
N VAL A 74 -5.22 -14.87 -26.31
CA VAL A 74 -5.63 -15.30 -24.96
C VAL A 74 -4.92 -14.50 -23.88
N ILE A 75 -3.60 -14.65 -23.73
CA ILE A 75 -2.88 -14.10 -22.56
C ILE A 75 -2.76 -12.58 -22.63
N ALA A 76 -2.28 -12.03 -23.75
CA ALA A 76 -2.21 -10.58 -23.93
C ALA A 76 -3.61 -9.95 -23.96
N ALA A 77 -4.60 -10.62 -24.56
CA ALA A 77 -5.98 -10.17 -24.54
C ALA A 77 -6.56 -10.12 -23.11
N MET A 78 -6.24 -11.09 -22.26
CA MET A 78 -6.63 -11.09 -20.84
C MET A 78 -5.96 -9.95 -20.07
N ASP A 79 -4.65 -9.73 -20.27
CA ASP A 79 -3.89 -8.64 -19.64
C ASP A 79 -4.44 -7.25 -19.99
N ARG A 80 -4.92 -7.09 -21.25
CA ARG A 80 -5.55 -5.84 -21.73
C ARG A 80 -6.99 -5.66 -21.24
N SER A 81 -7.66 -6.74 -20.81
CA SER A 81 -9.06 -6.69 -20.37
C SER A 81 -9.25 -5.91 -19.07
N GLY A 82 -10.45 -5.40 -18.82
CA GLY A 82 -10.82 -4.77 -17.56
C GLY A 82 -10.20 -3.39 -17.33
N ALA A 83 -9.76 -2.71 -18.38
CA ALA A 83 -9.13 -1.39 -18.29
C ALA A 83 -9.98 -0.38 -17.48
N LEU A 84 -11.31 -0.33 -17.71
CA LEU A 84 -12.20 0.53 -16.94
C LEU A 84 -12.30 0.12 -15.48
N LEU A 85 -12.37 -1.19 -15.20
CA LEU A 85 -12.45 -1.70 -13.83
C LEU A 85 -11.17 -1.36 -13.06
N GLY A 86 -9.99 -1.61 -13.65
CA GLY A 86 -8.69 -1.23 -13.09
C GLY A 86 -8.61 0.28 -12.78
N LYS A 87 -9.05 1.11 -13.73
CA LYS A 87 -9.07 2.58 -13.60
C LYS A 87 -9.91 3.07 -12.41
N VAL A 88 -11.13 2.53 -12.22
CA VAL A 88 -11.99 2.95 -11.11
C VAL A 88 -11.52 2.39 -9.77
N ILE A 89 -11.08 1.13 -9.71
CA ILE A 89 -10.67 0.52 -8.43
C ILE A 89 -9.34 1.08 -7.94
N GLY A 90 -8.40 1.42 -8.84
CA GLY A 90 -7.13 2.06 -8.47
C GLY A 90 -7.36 3.39 -7.75
N VAL A 91 -8.30 4.20 -8.24
CA VAL A 91 -8.70 5.45 -7.58
C VAL A 91 -9.49 5.18 -6.30
N LEU A 92 -10.50 4.30 -6.35
CA LEU A 92 -11.35 3.99 -5.19
C LEU A 92 -10.51 3.52 -3.98
N PHE A 93 -9.65 2.53 -4.17
CA PHE A 93 -8.91 1.93 -3.07
C PHE A 93 -7.84 2.87 -2.53
N ASN A 94 -7.11 3.58 -3.39
CA ASN A 94 -6.15 4.58 -2.93
C ASN A 94 -6.82 5.67 -2.06
N VAL A 95 -7.94 6.25 -2.51
CA VAL A 95 -8.64 7.29 -1.74
C VAL A 95 -9.24 6.70 -0.46
N SER A 96 -9.77 5.47 -0.50
CA SER A 96 -10.32 4.81 0.69
C SER A 96 -9.29 4.47 1.77
N GLU A 97 -8.00 4.45 1.42
CA GLU A 97 -6.92 4.20 2.36
C GLU A 97 -6.19 5.48 2.77
N SER A 98 -6.16 6.49 1.90
CA SER A 98 -5.39 7.72 2.09
C SER A 98 -6.23 8.91 2.57
N ASP A 99 -7.53 8.94 2.26
CA ASP A 99 -8.43 10.04 2.61
C ASP A 99 -9.90 9.58 2.69
N SER A 100 -10.16 8.60 3.55
CA SER A 100 -11.47 7.96 3.68
C SER A 100 -12.52 8.78 4.44
N ASN A 101 -13.77 8.38 4.26
CA ASN A 101 -14.92 8.84 5.03
C ASN A 101 -16.02 7.75 5.09
N ASP A 102 -17.07 7.98 5.88
CA ASP A 102 -18.16 7.01 6.08
C ASP A 102 -18.89 6.59 4.78
N ASN A 103 -19.03 7.49 3.81
CA ASN A 103 -19.67 7.16 2.54
C ASN A 103 -18.74 6.31 1.67
N LEU A 104 -17.45 6.66 1.61
CA LEU A 104 -16.47 5.90 0.86
C LEU A 104 -16.31 4.49 1.41
N ASN A 105 -16.32 4.33 2.74
CA ASN A 105 -16.34 3.02 3.39
C ASN A 105 -17.55 2.17 2.96
N LYS A 106 -18.76 2.76 2.93
CA LYS A 106 -19.97 2.05 2.44
C LYS A 106 -19.89 1.69 0.96
N ILE A 107 -19.26 2.54 0.15
CA ILE A 107 -19.00 2.25 -1.26
C ILE A 107 -18.09 1.04 -1.38
N VAL A 108 -16.99 0.99 -0.62
CA VAL A 108 -16.05 -0.13 -0.60
C VAL A 108 -16.75 -1.41 -0.12
N GLU A 109 -17.54 -1.34 0.97
CA GLU A 109 -18.34 -2.47 1.48
C GLU A 109 -19.29 -3.04 0.41
N THR A 110 -19.84 -2.19 -0.45
CA THR A 110 -20.73 -2.61 -1.55
C THR A 110 -19.96 -3.09 -2.78
N ALA A 111 -18.83 -2.47 -3.10
CA ALA A 111 -18.05 -2.74 -4.30
C ALA A 111 -17.24 -4.04 -4.17
N MET A 112 -16.66 -4.31 -3.00
CA MET A 112 -15.76 -5.46 -2.80
C MET A 112 -16.41 -6.81 -3.12
N PRO A 113 -17.64 -7.13 -2.66
CA PRO A 113 -18.29 -8.38 -3.04
C PRO A 113 -18.48 -8.52 -4.56
N LEU A 114 -18.87 -7.43 -5.25
CA LEU A 114 -19.04 -7.43 -6.71
C LEU A 114 -17.71 -7.69 -7.45
N ILE A 115 -16.63 -7.05 -6.99
CA ILE A 115 -15.30 -7.23 -7.56
C ILE A 115 -14.79 -8.66 -7.31
N SER A 116 -15.00 -9.20 -6.12
CA SER A 116 -14.60 -10.57 -5.74
C SER A 116 -15.35 -11.63 -6.53
N GLU A 117 -16.68 -11.47 -6.67
CA GLU A 117 -17.52 -12.35 -7.50
C GLU A 117 -17.06 -12.33 -8.95
N HIS A 118 -16.82 -11.14 -9.52
CA HIS A 118 -16.32 -10.98 -10.88
C HIS A 118 -14.95 -11.64 -11.08
N SER A 119 -13.99 -11.41 -10.18
CA SER A 119 -12.67 -12.07 -10.22
C SER A 119 -12.78 -13.59 -10.16
N SER A 120 -13.65 -14.11 -9.30
CA SER A 120 -13.93 -15.55 -9.19
C SER A 120 -14.55 -16.10 -10.49
N SER A 121 -15.44 -15.33 -11.13
CA SER A 121 -16.07 -15.72 -12.38
C SER A 121 -15.08 -15.88 -13.54
N ILE A 122 -13.95 -15.16 -13.50
CA ILE A 122 -12.85 -15.29 -14.48
C ILE A 122 -11.95 -16.47 -14.11
N ASN A 123 -11.42 -16.48 -12.88
CA ASN A 123 -10.41 -17.47 -12.46
C ASN A 123 -10.95 -18.90 -12.33
N MET A 124 -12.27 -19.07 -12.20
CA MET A 124 -12.94 -20.38 -12.17
C MET A 124 -13.63 -20.73 -13.49
N ASN A 125 -13.44 -19.95 -14.56
CA ASN A 125 -14.05 -20.21 -15.86
C ASN A 125 -13.32 -21.34 -16.60
N ALA A 126 -13.96 -22.51 -16.68
CA ALA A 126 -13.38 -23.69 -17.34
C ALA A 126 -13.10 -23.50 -18.84
N ALA A 127 -13.94 -22.75 -19.55
CA ALA A 127 -13.76 -22.52 -20.99
C ALA A 127 -12.57 -21.59 -21.27
N LEU A 128 -12.44 -20.52 -20.48
CA LEU A 128 -11.28 -19.63 -20.53
C LEU A 128 -10.00 -20.37 -20.14
N PHE A 129 -10.03 -21.13 -19.03
CA PHE A 129 -8.87 -21.89 -18.59
C PHE A 129 -8.42 -22.93 -19.62
N ALA A 130 -9.35 -23.56 -20.35
CA ALA A 130 -8.98 -24.49 -21.41
C ALA A 130 -8.12 -23.81 -22.49
N LYS A 131 -8.39 -22.54 -22.83
CA LYS A 131 -7.55 -21.76 -23.74
C LYS A 131 -6.21 -21.39 -23.12
N VAL A 132 -6.20 -20.87 -21.88
CA VAL A 132 -4.97 -20.53 -21.14
C VAL A 132 -4.05 -21.76 -21.03
N LYS A 133 -4.61 -22.91 -20.64
CA LYS A 133 -3.90 -24.18 -20.53
C LYS A 133 -3.33 -24.64 -21.88
N ALA A 134 -4.09 -24.50 -22.97
CA ALA A 134 -3.60 -24.84 -24.31
C ALA A 134 -2.36 -24.01 -24.70
N VAL A 135 -2.35 -22.71 -24.38
CA VAL A 135 -1.18 -21.84 -24.61
C VAL A 135 -0.02 -22.23 -23.68
N TYR A 136 -0.31 -22.54 -22.42
CA TYR A 136 0.70 -22.95 -21.42
C TYR A 136 1.40 -24.26 -21.79
N GLU A 137 0.66 -25.25 -22.28
CA GLU A 137 1.20 -26.57 -22.66
C GLU A 137 1.82 -26.61 -24.07
N ALA A 138 1.63 -25.57 -24.88
CA ALA A 138 2.22 -25.44 -26.21
C ALA A 138 3.73 -25.15 -26.16
N ASP A 139 4.39 -25.19 -27.33
CA ASP A 139 5.80 -24.79 -27.43
C ASP A 139 5.96 -23.28 -27.16
N GLN A 140 6.66 -22.96 -26.07
CA GLN A 140 6.93 -21.60 -25.62
C GLN A 140 8.25 -21.03 -26.15
N SER A 141 8.98 -21.77 -27.01
CA SER A 141 10.29 -21.36 -27.53
C SER A 141 10.25 -20.05 -28.33
N GLY A 142 9.09 -19.71 -28.90
CA GLY A 142 8.85 -18.45 -29.62
C GLY A 142 8.45 -17.27 -28.72
N LEU A 143 8.18 -17.50 -27.42
CA LEU A 143 7.81 -16.44 -26.49
C LEU A 143 9.05 -15.77 -25.89
N SER A 144 8.98 -14.46 -25.71
CA SER A 144 9.97 -13.74 -24.91
C SER A 144 9.91 -14.16 -23.44
N ARG A 145 10.96 -13.84 -22.68
CA ARG A 145 10.99 -14.12 -21.23
C ARG A 145 9.83 -13.44 -20.48
N GLU A 146 9.48 -12.22 -20.87
CA GLU A 146 8.36 -11.48 -20.32
C GLU A 146 7.02 -12.20 -20.57
N GLN A 147 6.78 -12.63 -21.81
CA GLN A 147 5.59 -13.37 -22.19
C GLN A 147 5.49 -14.72 -21.46
N GLN A 148 6.60 -15.45 -21.30
CA GLN A 148 6.63 -16.69 -20.52
C GLN A 148 6.25 -16.44 -19.05
N MET A 149 6.72 -15.34 -18.47
CA MET A 149 6.40 -14.98 -17.09
C MET A 149 4.92 -14.63 -16.94
N LEU A 150 4.38 -13.78 -17.82
CA LEU A 150 2.96 -13.45 -17.81
C LEU A 150 2.08 -14.69 -18.03
N LEU A 151 2.44 -15.56 -18.98
CA LEU A 151 1.71 -16.81 -19.24
C LEU A 151 1.73 -17.73 -18.01
N LYS A 152 2.88 -17.88 -17.36
CA LYS A 152 3.00 -18.70 -16.15
C LYS A 152 2.17 -18.12 -15.01
N ASP A 153 2.27 -16.82 -14.76
CA ASP A 153 1.56 -16.16 -13.69
C ASP A 153 0.03 -16.17 -13.93
N THR A 154 -0.39 -16.03 -15.19
CA THR A 154 -1.79 -16.22 -15.59
C THR A 154 -2.25 -17.66 -15.36
N TYR A 155 -1.47 -18.67 -15.75
CA TYR A 155 -1.84 -20.07 -15.51
C TYR A 155 -1.94 -20.38 -14.01
N ASP A 156 -0.93 -19.98 -13.23
CA ASP A 156 -0.88 -20.21 -11.80
C ASP A 156 -2.04 -19.53 -11.08
N SER A 157 -2.47 -18.33 -11.53
CA SER A 157 -3.61 -17.63 -10.91
C SER A 157 -4.90 -18.46 -10.98
N PHE A 158 -5.16 -19.16 -12.09
CA PHE A 158 -6.33 -20.05 -12.17
C PHE A 158 -6.20 -21.23 -11.21
N VAL A 159 -5.01 -21.83 -11.12
CA VAL A 159 -4.74 -22.97 -10.22
C VAL A 159 -4.91 -22.56 -8.76
N GLU A 160 -4.31 -21.45 -8.34
CA GLU A 160 -4.39 -20.91 -6.98
C GLU A 160 -5.81 -20.49 -6.57
N ASN A 161 -6.65 -20.14 -7.55
CA ASN A 161 -8.04 -19.76 -7.35
C ASN A 161 -9.01 -20.92 -7.65
N GLY A 162 -8.53 -22.16 -7.62
CA GLY A 162 -9.36 -23.35 -7.52
C GLY A 162 -9.99 -23.83 -8.83
N ILE A 163 -9.43 -23.49 -9.99
CA ILE A 163 -9.89 -24.06 -11.27
C ILE A 163 -9.85 -25.59 -11.31
N GLY A 164 -8.92 -26.19 -10.55
CA GLY A 164 -8.77 -27.65 -10.42
C GLY A 164 -9.76 -28.33 -9.47
N LEU A 165 -10.59 -27.56 -8.74
CA LEU A 165 -11.61 -28.09 -7.85
C LEU A 165 -12.86 -28.50 -8.65
N ASP A 166 -13.65 -29.42 -8.08
CA ASP A 166 -14.99 -29.68 -8.60
C ASP A 166 -15.95 -28.52 -8.26
N ALA A 167 -17.18 -28.57 -8.78
CA ALA A 167 -18.15 -27.49 -8.59
C ALA A 167 -18.46 -27.22 -7.10
N ALA A 168 -18.47 -28.26 -6.26
CA ALA A 168 -18.70 -28.10 -4.82
C ALA A 168 -17.50 -27.43 -4.13
N GLY A 169 -16.28 -27.84 -4.49
CA GLY A 169 -15.06 -27.23 -3.99
C GLY A 169 -14.90 -25.77 -4.43
N GLN A 170 -15.23 -25.44 -5.68
CA GLN A 170 -15.23 -24.05 -6.16
C GLN A 170 -16.22 -23.18 -5.39
N GLU A 171 -17.45 -23.68 -5.15
CA GLU A 171 -18.45 -22.95 -4.36
C GLU A 171 -17.99 -22.74 -2.91
N GLN A 172 -17.39 -23.78 -2.31
CA GLN A 172 -16.80 -23.67 -0.98
C GLN A 172 -15.65 -22.66 -0.94
N LEU A 173 -14.79 -22.63 -1.95
CA LEU A 173 -13.68 -21.68 -2.04
C LEU A 173 -14.18 -20.25 -2.15
N LYS A 174 -15.20 -19.98 -2.99
CA LYS A 174 -15.84 -18.66 -3.10
C LYS A 174 -16.42 -18.18 -1.77
N ALA A 175 -17.11 -19.06 -1.04
CA ALA A 175 -17.67 -18.74 0.26
C ALA A 175 -16.57 -18.37 1.27
N ILE A 176 -15.48 -19.13 1.29
CA ILE A 176 -14.30 -18.86 2.14
C ILE A 176 -13.66 -17.51 1.79
N ASP A 177 -13.40 -17.26 0.49
CA ASP A 177 -12.72 -16.06 0.04
C ASP A 177 -13.56 -14.79 0.26
N SER A 178 -14.89 -14.88 0.10
CA SER A 178 -15.84 -13.80 0.43
C SER A 178 -15.85 -13.47 1.93
N GLU A 179 -15.84 -14.48 2.79
CA GLU A 179 -15.78 -14.28 4.23
C GLU A 179 -14.42 -13.70 4.67
N LEU A 180 -13.31 -14.19 4.09
CA LEU A 180 -11.97 -13.64 4.33
C LEU A 180 -11.87 -12.15 3.94
N ALA A 181 -12.45 -11.76 2.80
CA ALA A 181 -12.49 -10.36 2.38
C ALA A 181 -13.26 -9.48 3.37
N THR A 182 -14.41 -9.95 3.85
CA THR A 182 -15.23 -9.26 4.86
C THR A 182 -14.50 -9.12 6.20
N LEU A 183 -13.81 -10.18 6.64
CA LEU A 183 -13.01 -10.18 7.86
C LEU A 183 -11.81 -9.22 7.76
N GLY A 184 -11.17 -9.13 6.59
CA GLY A 184 -10.07 -8.18 6.34
C GLY A 184 -10.51 -6.73 6.50
N LEU A 185 -11.65 -6.36 5.90
CA LEU A 185 -12.27 -5.03 6.08
C LEU A 185 -12.60 -4.76 7.55
N THR A 186 -13.26 -5.71 8.20
CA THR A 186 -13.64 -5.58 9.62
C THR A 186 -12.42 -5.37 10.50
N PHE A 187 -11.35 -6.13 10.27
CA PHE A 187 -10.09 -6.01 11.01
C PHE A 187 -9.49 -4.60 10.87
N GLY A 188 -9.42 -4.08 9.63
CA GLY A 188 -8.86 -2.76 9.33
C GLY A 188 -9.69 -1.63 9.96
N ASN A 189 -11.01 -1.67 9.81
CA ASN A 189 -11.93 -0.69 10.38
C ASN A 189 -11.85 -0.67 11.91
N ASN A 190 -11.84 -1.84 12.54
CA ASN A 190 -11.67 -1.98 13.98
C ASN A 190 -10.34 -1.37 14.45
N LEU A 191 -9.23 -1.64 13.73
CA LEU A 191 -7.92 -1.12 14.09
C LEU A 191 -7.82 0.41 13.92
N LEU A 192 -8.46 0.98 12.89
CA LEU A 192 -8.56 2.41 12.71
C LEU A 192 -9.36 3.07 13.84
N ALA A 193 -10.52 2.50 14.20
CA ALA A 193 -11.33 2.98 15.32
C ALA A 193 -10.56 2.95 16.65
N GLU A 194 -9.80 1.88 16.90
CA GLU A 194 -8.96 1.75 18.09
C GLU A 194 -7.77 2.73 18.10
N SER A 195 -7.25 3.07 16.92
CA SER A 195 -6.21 4.10 16.77
C SER A 195 -6.76 5.50 17.04
N ASN A 196 -7.99 5.78 16.61
CA ASN A 196 -8.69 7.03 16.93
C ASN A 196 -9.06 7.12 18.41
N ALA A 197 -9.45 6.00 19.04
CA ALA A 197 -9.68 5.94 20.49
C ALA A 197 -8.40 6.19 21.30
N TYR A 198 -7.26 5.63 20.86
CA TYR A 198 -5.95 5.96 21.44
C TYR A 198 -5.68 7.46 21.39
N LYS A 199 -5.88 8.10 20.22
CA LYS A 199 -5.70 9.54 20.05
C LYS A 199 -6.61 10.35 20.97
N ALA A 200 -7.87 9.96 21.10
CA ALA A 200 -8.81 10.64 21.99
C ALA A 200 -8.39 10.55 23.47
N GLU A 201 -7.75 9.46 23.89
CA GLU A 201 -7.34 9.26 25.28
C GLU A 201 -5.95 9.83 25.62
N ILE A 202 -4.98 9.74 24.71
CA ILE A 202 -3.61 10.23 24.90
C ILE A 202 -3.48 11.71 24.48
N GLY A 203 -4.30 12.16 23.54
CA GLY A 203 -4.18 13.47 22.91
C GLY A 203 -3.18 13.51 21.76
N SER A 204 -2.62 12.37 21.36
CA SER A 204 -1.61 12.24 20.30
C SER A 204 -1.88 11.04 19.39
N SER A 205 -1.47 11.13 18.13
CA SER A 205 -1.68 10.06 17.14
C SER A 205 -0.85 8.83 17.48
N VAL A 206 -1.35 7.64 17.12
CA VAL A 206 -0.58 6.39 17.16
C VAL A 206 0.69 6.45 16.30
N SER A 207 0.74 7.34 15.31
CA SER A 207 1.94 7.60 14.49
C SER A 207 3.09 8.19 15.32
N ASN A 208 2.78 8.85 16.44
CA ASN A 208 3.76 9.50 17.32
C ASN A 208 4.24 8.56 18.43
N TYR A 209 3.70 7.35 18.48
CA TYR A 209 3.93 6.41 19.57
C TYR A 209 5.41 6.15 19.81
N TYR A 210 6.19 5.86 18.77
CA TYR A 210 7.62 5.55 18.90
C TYR A 210 8.41 6.75 19.42
N ASP A 211 8.20 7.93 18.84
CA ASP A 211 8.83 9.20 19.24
C ASP A 211 8.51 9.55 20.71
N GLU A 212 7.25 9.39 21.12
CA GLU A 212 6.79 9.66 22.48
C GLU A 212 7.33 8.64 23.48
N MET A 213 7.39 7.36 23.11
CA MET A 213 7.97 6.32 23.95
C MET A 213 9.48 6.50 24.16
N ALA A 214 10.17 7.16 23.23
CA ALA A 214 11.60 7.49 23.35
C ALA A 214 11.86 8.78 24.16
N SER A 215 10.92 9.75 24.16
CA SER A 215 11.17 11.11 24.69
C SER A 215 10.40 11.48 25.96
N VAL A 216 9.22 10.88 26.21
CA VAL A 216 8.39 11.22 27.37
C VAL A 216 9.05 10.73 28.66
N SER A 217 9.41 11.66 29.55
CA SER A 217 10.06 11.33 30.83
C SER A 217 9.13 10.69 31.85
N ASP A 218 7.83 10.96 31.79
CA ASP A 218 6.81 10.37 32.68
C ASP A 218 6.65 8.87 32.37
N ARG A 219 7.20 8.03 33.25
CA ARG A 219 7.15 6.58 33.12
C ARG A 219 5.73 6.02 33.19
N ALA A 220 4.85 6.60 34.01
CA ALA A 220 3.48 6.13 34.13
C ALA A 220 2.68 6.44 32.85
N LEU A 221 2.95 7.60 32.23
CA LEU A 221 2.39 7.92 30.92
C LEU A 221 2.92 6.97 29.84
N ARG A 222 4.22 6.66 29.79
CA ARG A 222 4.77 5.65 28.87
C ARG A 222 4.12 4.28 29.06
N GLU A 223 3.93 3.85 30.30
CA GLU A 223 3.23 2.60 30.59
C GLU A 223 1.78 2.63 30.07
N LYS A 224 1.05 3.73 30.31
CA LYS A 224 -0.31 3.91 29.79
C LYS A 224 -0.35 3.85 28.27
N MET A 225 0.53 4.60 27.59
CA MET A 225 0.65 4.63 26.14
C MET A 225 0.95 3.24 25.58
N PHE A 226 1.94 2.53 26.14
CA PHE A 226 2.29 1.16 25.75
C PHE A 226 1.08 0.24 25.85
N ARG A 227 0.37 0.25 26.99
CA ARG A 227 -0.78 -0.63 27.21
C ARG A 227 -1.92 -0.35 26.25
N LEU A 228 -2.23 0.91 25.97
CA LEU A 228 -3.27 1.24 25.00
C LEU A 228 -2.85 0.85 23.58
N TYR A 229 -1.62 1.17 23.19
CA TYR A 229 -1.09 0.86 21.86
C TYR A 229 -1.05 -0.65 21.60
N SER A 230 -0.53 -1.44 22.55
CA SER A 230 -0.39 -2.89 22.44
C SER A 230 -1.71 -3.65 22.51
N ASN A 231 -2.77 -3.03 23.05
CA ASN A 231 -4.10 -3.64 23.15
C ASN A 231 -5.10 -3.14 22.09
N ARG A 232 -4.68 -2.33 21.11
CA ARG A 232 -5.57 -1.94 20.01
C ARG A 232 -6.14 -3.18 19.33
N GLY A 233 -7.46 -3.27 19.27
CA GLY A 233 -8.18 -4.42 18.75
C GLY A 233 -8.23 -5.63 19.71
N ASN A 234 -7.95 -5.45 20.99
CA ASN A 234 -7.94 -6.50 22.01
C ASN A 234 -8.65 -6.09 23.32
N ASN A 235 -9.55 -5.10 23.27
CA ASN A 235 -10.14 -4.46 24.45
C ASN A 235 -11.49 -5.06 24.92
N GLY A 236 -11.98 -6.15 24.32
CA GLY A 236 -13.26 -6.76 24.67
C GLY A 236 -14.47 -5.90 24.31
N ASN A 237 -14.31 -4.96 23.38
CA ASN A 237 -15.33 -4.01 22.95
C ASN A 237 -15.83 -4.35 21.52
N ALA A 238 -16.58 -3.43 20.89
CA ALA A 238 -17.11 -3.61 19.54
C ALA A 238 -16.03 -3.74 18.45
N ASN A 239 -14.81 -3.27 18.71
CA ASN A 239 -13.68 -3.28 17.77
C ASN A 239 -12.67 -4.40 18.09
N ASP A 240 -13.08 -5.42 18.84
CA ASP A 240 -12.20 -6.52 19.21
C ASP A 240 -11.92 -7.45 18.01
N ASN A 241 -10.64 -7.64 17.71
CA ASN A 241 -10.17 -8.43 16.57
C ASN A 241 -9.83 -9.88 16.92
N LYS A 242 -9.95 -10.35 18.18
CA LYS A 242 -9.63 -11.74 18.53
C LYS A 242 -10.47 -12.74 17.74
N ALA A 243 -11.79 -12.55 17.72
CA ALA A 243 -12.70 -13.43 16.98
C ALA A 243 -12.46 -13.35 15.46
N VAL A 244 -12.19 -12.14 14.95
CA VAL A 244 -11.86 -11.90 13.54
C VAL A 244 -10.60 -12.65 13.13
N ILE A 245 -9.53 -12.58 13.92
CA ILE A 245 -8.26 -13.28 13.67
C ILE A 245 -8.46 -14.80 13.72
N LEU A 246 -9.12 -15.32 14.77
CA LEU A 246 -9.36 -16.76 14.90
C LEU A 246 -10.14 -17.31 13.71
N ARG A 247 -11.22 -16.61 13.30
CA ARG A 247 -12.01 -17.00 12.14
C ARG A 247 -11.19 -16.93 10.84
N THR A 248 -10.38 -15.88 10.67
CA THR A 248 -9.46 -15.76 9.53
C THR A 248 -8.49 -16.94 9.46
N MET A 249 -7.92 -17.37 10.59
CA MET A 249 -7.00 -18.52 10.63
C MET A 249 -7.72 -19.83 10.29
N GLU A 250 -8.91 -20.06 10.84
CA GLU A 250 -9.75 -21.21 10.50
C GLU A 250 -10.03 -21.29 9.00
N LEU A 251 -10.46 -20.18 8.40
CA LEU A 251 -10.76 -20.09 6.98
C LEU A 251 -9.52 -20.29 6.12
N ARG A 252 -8.37 -19.71 6.50
CA ARG A 252 -7.10 -19.95 5.78
C ARG A 252 -6.70 -21.42 5.83
N ILE A 253 -6.88 -22.11 6.95
CA ILE A 253 -6.62 -23.56 7.08
C ILE A 253 -7.56 -24.35 6.18
N GLN A 254 -8.86 -24.02 6.17
CA GLN A 254 -9.84 -24.66 5.30
C GLN A 254 -9.50 -24.44 3.82
N ARG A 255 -9.15 -23.20 3.44
CA ARG A 255 -8.72 -22.82 2.09
C ARG A 255 -7.51 -23.62 1.63
N ALA A 256 -6.48 -23.70 2.45
CA ALA A 256 -5.25 -24.44 2.15
C ALA A 256 -5.55 -25.93 1.91
N LYS A 257 -6.30 -26.57 2.81
CA LYS A 257 -6.69 -27.98 2.68
C LYS A 257 -7.53 -28.24 1.45
N LEU A 258 -8.48 -27.35 1.15
CA LEU A 258 -9.33 -27.44 -0.03
C LEU A 258 -8.50 -27.43 -1.31
N LEU A 259 -7.44 -26.62 -1.34
CA LEU A 259 -6.50 -26.51 -2.47
C LEU A 259 -5.34 -27.53 -2.41
N GLY A 260 -5.40 -28.51 -1.50
CA GLY A 260 -4.43 -29.61 -1.44
C GLY A 260 -3.14 -29.31 -0.67
N PHE A 261 -3.07 -28.21 0.08
CA PHE A 261 -1.92 -27.84 0.90
C PHE A 261 -2.08 -28.25 2.36
N GLU A 262 -0.98 -28.64 3.00
CA GLU A 262 -0.97 -29.04 4.42
C GLU A 262 -1.23 -27.85 5.35
N THR A 263 -0.65 -26.69 5.03
CA THR A 263 -0.74 -25.48 5.85
C THR A 263 -1.00 -24.24 4.98
N PRO A 264 -1.58 -23.18 5.57
CA PRO A 264 -1.67 -21.88 4.89
C PRO A 264 -0.31 -21.34 4.44
N ALA A 265 0.76 -21.59 5.20
CA ALA A 265 2.11 -21.14 4.84
C ALA A 265 2.61 -21.84 3.57
N ALA A 266 2.45 -23.17 3.48
CA ALA A 266 2.82 -23.92 2.28
C ALA A 266 2.04 -23.46 1.05
N GLN A 267 0.76 -23.17 1.21
CA GLN A 267 -0.06 -22.57 0.15
C GLN A 267 0.49 -21.21 -0.30
N ILE A 268 0.65 -20.27 0.64
CA ILE A 268 1.06 -18.89 0.34
C ILE A 268 2.44 -18.85 -0.33
N LEU A 269 3.37 -19.70 0.12
CA LEU A 269 4.76 -19.72 -0.35
C LEU A 269 4.95 -20.43 -1.69
N SER A 270 3.97 -21.22 -2.14
CA SER A 270 4.07 -22.02 -3.38
C SER A 270 4.34 -21.20 -4.65
N THR A 271 3.98 -19.91 -4.66
CA THR A 271 4.25 -18.95 -5.75
C THR A 271 5.20 -17.82 -5.36
N LYS A 272 5.91 -17.97 -4.24
CA LYS A 272 6.90 -17.02 -3.74
C LYS A 272 8.31 -17.52 -4.03
N MET A 273 9.29 -16.63 -3.98
CA MET A 273 10.70 -16.97 -4.21
C MET A 273 11.22 -17.99 -3.18
N ALA A 274 10.75 -17.89 -1.94
CA ALA A 274 11.11 -18.80 -0.85
C ALA A 274 10.60 -20.24 -1.04
N GLY A 275 9.51 -20.44 -1.80
CA GLY A 275 8.98 -21.74 -2.20
C GLY A 275 8.28 -22.57 -1.10
N ASP A 276 8.84 -22.64 0.10
CA ASP A 276 8.34 -23.51 1.17
C ASP A 276 8.59 -22.97 2.61
N PRO A 277 7.81 -23.43 3.60
CA PRO A 277 7.96 -22.98 4.99
C PRO A 277 9.31 -23.30 5.62
N GLN A 278 9.93 -24.43 5.29
CA GLN A 278 11.19 -24.87 5.90
C GLN A 278 12.35 -23.95 5.50
N THR A 279 12.35 -23.45 4.26
CA THR A 279 13.29 -22.44 3.78
C THR A 279 13.17 -21.15 4.59
N VAL A 280 11.94 -20.68 4.85
CA VAL A 280 11.67 -19.48 5.66
C VAL A 280 12.11 -19.69 7.12
N ASP A 281 11.72 -20.81 7.73
CA ASP A 281 12.07 -21.13 9.12
C ASP A 281 13.58 -21.20 9.32
N SER A 282 14.29 -21.83 8.38
CA SER A 282 15.76 -21.95 8.42
C SER A 282 16.44 -20.58 8.33
N PHE A 283 15.95 -19.72 7.43
CA PHE A 283 16.46 -18.35 7.28
C PHE A 283 16.22 -17.53 8.55
N LEU A 284 14.99 -17.52 9.07
CA LEU A 284 14.64 -16.75 10.27
C LEU A 284 15.37 -17.26 11.52
N ALA A 285 15.55 -18.57 11.66
CA ALA A 285 16.32 -19.15 12.76
C ALA A 285 17.79 -18.69 12.75
N GLY A 286 18.38 -18.55 11.55
CA GLY A 286 19.74 -18.02 11.38
C GLY A 286 19.91 -16.58 11.87
N ILE A 287 18.84 -15.77 11.82
CA ILE A 287 18.83 -14.36 12.26
C ILE A 287 18.44 -14.24 13.74
N MET A 288 17.46 -15.03 14.19
CA MET A 288 16.88 -14.91 15.53
C MET A 288 17.92 -15.15 16.63
N VAL A 289 18.82 -16.12 16.46
CA VAL A 289 19.85 -16.44 17.45
C VAL A 289 20.80 -15.25 17.71
N PRO A 290 21.49 -14.68 16.69
CA PRO A 290 22.35 -13.52 16.90
C PRO A 290 21.56 -12.27 17.31
N ALA A 291 20.36 -12.04 16.78
CA ALA A 291 19.53 -10.90 17.17
C ALA A 291 19.16 -10.94 18.66
N MET A 292 18.76 -12.12 19.18
CA MET A 292 18.46 -12.30 20.60
C MET A 292 19.68 -12.16 21.50
N ALA A 293 20.88 -12.55 21.02
CA ALA A 293 22.12 -12.32 21.76
C ALA A 293 22.39 -10.81 21.88
N ARG A 294 22.27 -10.08 20.77
CA ARG A 294 22.46 -8.63 20.74
C ARG A 294 21.45 -7.88 21.60
N ALA A 295 20.16 -8.23 21.52
CA ALA A 295 19.11 -7.60 22.29
C ALA A 295 19.34 -7.74 23.82
N LYS A 296 19.92 -8.85 24.28
CA LYS A 296 20.28 -9.03 25.70
C LYS A 296 21.39 -8.09 26.15
N GLU A 297 22.39 -7.86 25.30
CA GLU A 297 23.44 -6.86 25.56
C GLU A 297 22.84 -5.46 25.65
N GLU A 298 21.96 -5.12 24.71
CA GLU A 298 21.32 -3.80 24.66
C GLU A 298 20.42 -3.54 25.87
N VAL A 299 19.64 -4.53 26.32
CA VAL A 299 18.85 -4.41 27.55
C VAL A 299 19.76 -4.27 28.78
N ALA A 300 20.94 -4.90 28.80
CA ALA A 300 21.91 -4.72 29.88
C ALA A 300 22.51 -3.31 29.88
N ASP A 301 22.86 -2.75 28.70
CA ASP A 301 23.31 -1.37 28.55
C ASP A 301 22.22 -0.39 29.03
N MET A 302 20.95 -0.63 28.68
CA MET A 302 19.80 0.16 29.15
C MET A 302 19.62 0.06 30.67
N GLN A 303 19.75 -1.14 31.25
CA GLN A 303 19.63 -1.35 32.69
C GLN A 303 20.71 -0.59 33.45
N ALA A 304 21.95 -0.56 32.95
CA ALA A 304 23.02 0.22 33.57
C ALA A 304 22.70 1.72 33.63
N VAL A 305 22.03 2.26 32.62
CA VAL A 305 21.53 3.64 32.63
C VAL A 305 20.34 3.81 33.58
N MET A 306 19.43 2.85 33.64
CA MET A 306 18.31 2.84 34.62
C MET A 306 18.82 2.81 36.06
N ASP A 307 19.90 2.08 36.34
CA ASP A 307 20.50 1.99 37.68
C ASP A 307 21.01 3.34 38.18
N GLU A 308 21.45 4.24 37.29
CA GLU A 308 21.79 5.61 37.65
C GLU A 308 20.54 6.44 38.04
N ASP A 309 19.42 6.26 37.34
CA ASP A 309 18.15 6.88 37.73
C ASP A 309 17.65 6.34 39.09
N ILE A 310 17.85 5.04 39.37
CA ILE A 310 17.55 4.43 40.68
C ILE A 310 18.43 5.05 41.77
N LYS A 311 19.75 5.14 41.55
CA LYS A 311 20.68 5.79 42.50
C LYS A 311 20.33 7.26 42.75
N ALA A 312 19.84 7.96 41.74
CA ALA A 312 19.36 9.33 41.84
C ALA A 312 18.00 9.46 42.54
N GLY A 313 17.35 8.35 42.91
CA GLY A 313 16.04 8.33 43.57
C GLY A 313 14.87 8.65 42.63
N LEU A 314 15.08 8.59 41.31
CA LEU A 314 14.05 8.83 40.29
C LEU A 314 13.17 7.59 40.07
N LEU A 315 13.69 6.41 40.40
CA LEU A 315 12.97 5.14 40.32
C LEU A 315 13.15 4.31 41.60
N PRO A 316 12.18 3.43 41.94
CA PRO A 316 12.30 2.52 43.07
C PRO A 316 13.50 1.58 42.95
N GLU A 317 14.11 1.24 44.08
CA GLU A 317 15.15 0.21 44.16
C GLU A 317 14.65 -1.12 43.57
N GLY A 318 15.49 -1.77 42.76
CA GLY A 318 15.16 -3.02 42.09
C GLY A 318 14.28 -2.89 40.84
N SER A 319 14.03 -1.68 40.35
CA SER A 319 13.36 -1.47 39.05
C SER A 319 14.16 -2.11 37.91
N THR A 320 13.46 -2.78 36.99
CA THR A 320 14.05 -3.39 35.80
C THR A 320 13.41 -2.84 34.53
N ILE A 321 14.15 -2.88 33.42
CA ILE A 321 13.62 -2.51 32.10
C ILE A 321 12.33 -3.28 31.79
N GLN A 322 11.25 -2.53 31.59
CA GLN A 322 9.96 -3.04 31.11
C GLN A 322 9.76 -2.67 29.62
N PRO A 323 8.79 -3.26 28.91
CA PRO A 323 8.52 -2.91 27.51
C PRO A 323 8.30 -1.41 27.27
N TRP A 324 7.68 -0.70 28.22
CA TRP A 324 7.45 0.75 28.15
C TRP A 324 8.66 1.61 28.54
N ASP A 325 9.76 0.98 28.95
CA ASP A 325 11.03 1.63 29.26
C ASP A 325 12.04 1.48 28.12
N TYR A 326 11.86 0.50 27.22
CA TYR A 326 12.84 0.10 26.22
C TYR A 326 13.32 1.28 25.35
N MET A 327 12.40 1.98 24.66
CA MET A 327 12.77 3.08 23.75
C MET A 327 13.39 4.27 24.48
N TYR A 328 12.84 4.63 25.64
CA TYR A 328 13.35 5.74 26.47
C TYR A 328 14.79 5.50 26.93
N TYR A 329 15.10 4.29 27.43
CA TYR A 329 16.46 3.97 27.86
C TYR A 329 17.40 3.68 26.71
N ALA A 330 16.91 3.13 25.59
CA ALA A 330 17.69 3.01 24.36
C ALA A 330 18.18 4.38 23.88
N GLU A 331 17.31 5.39 23.92
CA GLU A 331 17.66 6.76 23.55
C GLU A 331 18.66 7.40 24.54
N LYS A 332 18.51 7.16 25.84
CA LYS A 332 19.53 7.59 26.82
C LYS A 332 20.90 6.93 26.57
N VAL A 333 20.93 5.63 26.24
CA VAL A 333 22.16 4.92 25.87
C VAL A 333 22.76 5.53 24.60
N ARG A 334 21.94 5.79 23.58
CA ARG A 334 22.36 6.41 22.31
C ARG A 334 23.04 7.76 22.56
N ARG A 335 22.40 8.64 23.34
CA ARG A 335 22.94 9.94 23.73
C ARG A 335 24.26 9.83 24.47
N ALA A 336 24.32 8.96 25.49
CA ALA A 336 25.52 8.79 26.30
C ALA A 336 26.71 8.23 25.49
N ARG A 337 26.44 7.33 24.54
CA ARG A 337 27.48 6.62 23.79
C ARG A 337 27.96 7.39 22.56
N TYR A 338 27.07 8.10 21.87
CA TYR A 338 27.35 8.72 20.58
C TYR A 338 27.26 10.23 20.57
N ALA A 339 26.85 10.86 21.68
CA ALA A 339 26.49 12.28 21.73
C ALA A 339 25.48 12.67 20.63
N LEU A 340 24.52 11.76 20.38
CA LEU A 340 23.49 11.88 19.35
C LEU A 340 22.12 11.90 20.03
N ASP A 341 21.40 13.02 19.89
CA ASP A 341 20.05 13.23 20.38
C ASP A 341 19.10 13.38 19.18
N GLU A 342 18.11 12.50 19.07
CA GLU A 342 17.19 12.53 17.94
C GLU A 342 16.39 13.84 17.84
N SER A 343 16.06 14.47 18.97
CA SER A 343 15.33 15.74 18.99
C SER A 343 16.14 16.92 18.45
N GLU A 344 17.48 16.82 18.50
CA GLU A 344 18.40 17.77 17.87
C GLU A 344 18.59 17.43 16.39
N VAL A 345 18.76 16.15 16.06
CA VAL A 345 19.00 15.67 14.70
C VAL A 345 17.81 15.93 13.78
N MET A 346 16.58 15.75 14.26
CA MET A 346 15.37 15.99 13.47
C MET A 346 15.26 17.44 12.96
N GLN A 347 15.94 18.40 13.61
CA GLN A 347 15.98 19.80 13.13
C GLN A 347 16.66 19.94 11.75
N TYR A 348 17.41 18.94 11.32
CA TYR A 348 18.08 18.88 10.02
C TYR A 348 17.28 18.12 8.96
N PHE A 349 16.19 17.46 9.34
CA PHE A 349 15.38 16.62 8.46
C PHE A 349 14.00 17.22 8.22
N LYS A 350 13.99 18.44 7.70
CA LYS A 350 12.76 19.02 7.13
C LYS A 350 12.28 18.14 5.97
N MET A 351 11.02 17.71 5.99
CA MET A 351 10.44 16.79 4.99
C MET A 351 10.73 17.23 3.55
N GLU A 352 10.53 18.49 3.21
CA GLU A 352 10.76 18.99 1.84
C GLU A 352 12.24 18.92 1.43
N ASN A 353 13.17 19.08 2.38
CA ASN A 353 14.60 18.88 2.12
C ASN A 353 14.87 17.39 1.87
N VAL A 354 14.32 16.50 2.71
CA VAL A 354 14.48 15.04 2.57
C VAL A 354 13.97 14.57 1.20
N ARG A 355 12.78 15.01 0.77
CA ARG A 355 12.26 14.74 -0.59
C ARG A 355 13.21 15.28 -1.67
N ALA A 356 13.70 16.50 -1.52
CA ALA A 356 14.66 17.06 -2.48
C ALA A 356 15.96 16.25 -2.55
N GLY A 357 16.45 15.72 -1.43
CA GLY A 357 17.59 14.80 -1.36
C GLY A 357 17.33 13.48 -2.08
N ILE A 358 16.15 12.89 -1.87
CA ILE A 358 15.69 11.68 -2.56
C ILE A 358 15.65 11.91 -4.08
N PHE A 359 15.09 13.03 -4.53
CA PHE A 359 15.03 13.38 -5.95
C PHE A 359 16.42 13.67 -6.53
N ALA A 360 17.30 14.34 -5.78
CA ALA A 360 18.68 14.57 -6.18
C ALA A 360 19.47 13.26 -6.28
N LEU A 361 19.24 12.30 -5.39
CA LEU A 361 19.82 10.96 -5.47
C LEU A 361 19.35 10.25 -6.75
N ALA A 362 18.04 10.26 -7.02
CA ALA A 362 17.50 9.66 -8.24
C ALA A 362 18.05 10.30 -9.51
N GLY A 363 18.24 11.62 -9.53
CA GLY A 363 18.91 12.32 -10.62
C GLY A 363 20.37 11.90 -10.80
N ARG A 364 21.10 11.64 -9.71
CA ARG A 364 22.50 11.17 -9.77
C ARG A 364 22.63 9.72 -10.20
N LEU A 365 21.75 8.83 -9.72
CA LEU A 365 21.85 7.40 -9.98
C LEU A 365 21.21 6.99 -11.31
N TYR A 366 20.13 7.67 -11.71
CA TYR A 366 19.25 7.24 -12.80
C TYR A 366 18.96 8.35 -13.82
N GLY A 367 19.54 9.55 -13.66
CA GLY A 367 19.32 10.66 -14.59
C GLY A 367 17.95 11.34 -14.48
N LEU A 368 17.13 10.95 -13.50
CA LEU A 368 15.76 11.43 -13.34
C LEU A 368 15.68 12.92 -12.94
N GLN A 369 14.74 13.63 -13.54
CA GLN A 369 14.44 15.03 -13.27
C GLN A 369 13.01 15.17 -12.76
N PHE A 370 12.81 16.00 -11.74
CA PHE A 370 11.54 16.16 -11.04
C PHE A 370 11.07 17.61 -11.10
N GLU A 371 9.88 17.84 -11.63
CA GLU A 371 9.27 19.17 -11.74
C GLU A 371 7.88 19.17 -11.09
N PRO A 372 7.56 20.12 -10.20
CA PRO A 372 6.23 20.19 -9.60
C PRO A 372 5.15 20.44 -10.67
N ILE A 373 4.02 19.78 -10.52
CA ILE A 373 2.83 19.97 -11.37
C ILE A 373 1.89 20.91 -10.62
N GLU A 374 1.84 22.17 -11.03
CA GLU A 374 0.94 23.17 -10.47
C GLU A 374 -0.47 23.12 -11.10
N GLY A 375 -1.47 23.56 -10.35
CA GLY A 375 -2.84 23.74 -10.88
C GLY A 375 -3.62 22.44 -11.12
N VAL A 376 -3.13 21.29 -10.64
CA VAL A 376 -3.86 20.02 -10.66
C VAL A 376 -4.55 19.79 -9.31
N THR A 377 -5.82 19.36 -9.37
CA THR A 377 -6.54 18.91 -8.17
C THR A 377 -6.19 17.45 -7.89
N LEU A 378 -5.71 17.17 -6.67
CA LEU A 378 -5.40 15.82 -6.19
C LEU A 378 -6.48 15.31 -5.23
N PHE A 379 -6.37 14.05 -4.81
CA PHE A 379 -7.32 13.42 -3.88
C PHE A 379 -7.34 14.11 -2.50
N ASN A 380 -6.23 14.74 -2.11
CA ASN A 380 -6.11 15.50 -0.87
C ASN A 380 -5.28 16.78 -1.12
N PRO A 381 -5.62 17.93 -0.49
CA PRO A 381 -4.90 19.19 -0.69
C PRO A 381 -3.46 19.20 -0.15
N GLU A 382 -3.09 18.26 0.72
CA GLU A 382 -1.72 18.10 1.21
C GLU A 382 -0.84 17.25 0.28
N ALA A 383 -1.44 16.60 -0.71
CA ALA A 383 -0.69 15.84 -1.70
C ALA A 383 0.02 16.79 -2.68
N GLU A 384 1.19 16.40 -3.16
CA GLU A 384 1.97 17.13 -4.16
C GLU A 384 2.30 16.22 -5.33
N ALA A 385 2.22 16.72 -6.57
CA ALA A 385 2.49 15.96 -7.78
C ALA A 385 3.75 16.47 -8.49
N PHE A 386 4.55 15.56 -9.02
CA PHE A 386 5.77 15.86 -9.74
C PHE A 386 5.81 15.08 -11.06
N LYS A 387 6.08 15.81 -12.15
CA LYS A 387 6.46 15.21 -13.44
C LYS A 387 7.86 14.66 -13.30
N VAL A 388 8.04 13.42 -13.76
CA VAL A 388 9.35 12.75 -13.80
C VAL A 388 9.78 12.62 -15.25
N SER A 389 10.96 13.14 -15.57
CA SER A 389 11.58 13.08 -16.89
C SER A 389 12.95 12.39 -16.85
N ASP A 390 13.38 11.83 -17.98
CA ASP A 390 14.74 11.33 -18.19
C ASP A 390 15.70 12.49 -18.49
N GLU A 391 17.01 12.22 -18.59
CA GLU A 391 18.04 13.21 -18.91
C GLU A 391 17.81 13.92 -20.25
N ASP A 392 17.20 13.21 -21.21
CA ASP A 392 16.85 13.73 -22.54
C ASP A 392 15.54 14.55 -22.57
N GLY A 393 14.88 14.67 -21.42
CA GLY A 393 13.61 15.38 -21.23
C GLY A 393 12.37 14.54 -21.57
N SER A 394 12.51 13.29 -22.00
CA SER A 394 11.39 12.40 -22.24
C SER A 394 10.62 12.09 -20.94
N LEU A 395 9.31 11.89 -21.04
CA LEU A 395 8.47 11.60 -19.88
C LEU A 395 8.75 10.18 -19.38
N ILE A 396 9.05 10.05 -18.08
CA ILE A 396 9.14 8.77 -17.37
C ILE A 396 7.80 8.47 -16.67
N GLY A 397 7.17 9.46 -16.05
CA GLY A 397 5.87 9.29 -15.39
C GLY A 397 5.52 10.44 -14.47
N VAL A 398 4.61 10.18 -13.53
CA VAL A 398 4.26 11.09 -12.44
C VAL A 398 4.45 10.40 -11.11
N ILE A 399 4.98 11.12 -10.12
CA ILE A 399 4.93 10.73 -8.72
C ILE A 399 4.09 11.73 -7.93
N ILE A 400 3.14 11.22 -7.16
CA ILE A 400 2.34 11.96 -6.20
C ILE A 400 2.81 11.58 -4.80
N THR A 401 3.09 12.56 -3.95
CA THR A 401 3.55 12.35 -2.58
C THR A 401 2.49 12.84 -1.60
N ASP A 402 2.15 12.03 -0.62
CA ASP A 402 1.18 12.35 0.42
C ASP A 402 1.70 11.87 1.80
N TYR A 403 2.42 12.75 2.48
CA TYR A 403 3.30 12.35 3.57
C TYR A 403 2.74 12.52 4.99
N PHE A 404 1.69 13.31 5.19
CA PHE A 404 1.27 13.69 6.54
C PHE A 404 0.16 12.79 7.10
N SER A 405 0.24 12.51 8.40
CA SER A 405 -0.79 11.76 9.11
C SER A 405 -2.09 12.56 9.28
N ARG A 406 -3.24 11.88 9.17
CA ARG A 406 -4.58 12.46 9.36
C ARG A 406 -5.61 11.39 9.72
N GLU A 407 -6.76 11.82 10.23
CA GLU A 407 -7.80 10.90 10.76
C GLU A 407 -8.44 10.01 9.69
N SER A 408 -8.50 10.50 8.45
CA SER A 408 -9.05 9.79 7.30
C SER A 408 -8.07 8.80 6.65
N LYS A 409 -6.79 8.80 7.06
CA LYS A 409 -5.72 7.99 6.47
C LYS A 409 -5.41 6.79 7.36
N ARG A 410 -5.26 5.59 6.77
CA ARG A 410 -4.77 4.42 7.51
C ARG A 410 -3.31 4.59 7.94
N ALA A 411 -2.94 4.01 9.07
CA ALA A 411 -1.56 4.07 9.57
C ALA A 411 -0.57 3.30 8.66
N GLY A 412 0.71 3.64 8.78
CA GLY A 412 1.82 3.02 8.04
C GLY A 412 2.36 3.88 6.90
N ALA A 413 3.14 3.27 6.01
CA ALA A 413 3.59 3.86 4.76
C ALA A 413 3.39 2.82 3.65
N TRP A 414 3.14 3.28 2.42
CA TRP A 414 2.99 2.42 1.26
C TRP A 414 3.12 3.18 -0.05
N MET A 415 3.32 2.41 -1.12
CA MET A 415 3.30 2.85 -2.50
C MET A 415 2.18 2.13 -3.27
N ASN A 416 1.53 2.84 -4.19
CA ASN A 416 0.62 2.23 -5.16
C ASN A 416 0.60 3.03 -6.48
N ASN A 417 -0.16 2.53 -7.46
CA ASN A 417 -0.33 3.15 -8.78
C ASN A 417 -1.78 3.63 -8.95
N PHE A 418 -1.98 4.80 -9.57
CA PHE A 418 -3.27 5.14 -10.22
C PHE A 418 -3.33 4.62 -11.66
N SER A 419 -2.18 4.52 -12.31
CA SER A 419 -1.99 3.88 -13.61
C SER A 419 -0.62 3.21 -13.64
N ASP A 420 -0.56 1.98 -14.14
CA ASP A 420 0.68 1.24 -14.34
C ASP A 420 1.37 1.63 -15.66
N GLN A 421 2.63 1.23 -15.81
CA GLN A 421 3.38 1.32 -17.06
C GLN A 421 3.08 0.10 -17.96
N TYR A 422 2.87 0.28 -19.26
CA TYR A 422 2.71 -0.82 -20.22
C TYR A 422 2.82 -0.30 -21.65
N VAL A 423 2.80 -1.20 -22.65
CA VAL A 423 2.68 -0.83 -24.07
C VAL A 423 1.25 -1.09 -24.54
N ASP A 424 0.57 -0.04 -25.02
CA ASP A 424 -0.79 -0.17 -25.53
C ASP A 424 -0.85 -0.84 -26.91
N VAL A 425 -2.06 -1.05 -27.42
CA VAL A 425 -2.30 -1.73 -28.72
C VAL A 425 -1.78 -0.93 -29.92
N ASP A 426 -1.58 0.38 -29.76
CA ASP A 426 -1.04 1.26 -30.79
C ASP A 426 0.49 1.36 -30.71
N GLY A 427 1.11 0.66 -29.74
CA GLY A 427 2.54 0.63 -29.52
C GLY A 427 3.06 1.80 -28.68
N ASN A 428 2.18 2.58 -28.04
CA ASN A 428 2.59 3.67 -27.16
C ASN A 428 3.00 3.11 -25.80
N ASN A 429 4.12 3.62 -25.27
CA ASN A 429 4.53 3.34 -23.89
C ASN A 429 3.73 4.24 -22.93
N VAL A 430 2.69 3.67 -22.33
CA VAL A 430 1.87 4.34 -21.33
C VAL A 430 2.69 4.49 -20.06
N ARG A 431 2.84 5.72 -19.58
CA ARG A 431 3.65 6.05 -18.40
C ARG A 431 2.85 5.94 -17.10
N PRO A 432 3.48 5.52 -15.99
CA PRO A 432 2.78 5.29 -14.74
C PRO A 432 2.48 6.60 -13.99
N VAL A 433 1.42 6.56 -13.18
CA VAL A 433 1.12 7.58 -12.17
C VAL A 433 1.22 6.90 -10.81
N ILE A 434 2.31 7.20 -10.11
CA ILE A 434 2.73 6.60 -8.85
C ILE A 434 2.27 7.45 -7.68
N VAL A 435 1.93 6.82 -6.56
CA VAL A 435 1.61 7.49 -5.30
C VAL A 435 2.47 6.90 -4.18
N ASN A 436 3.19 7.76 -3.46
CA ASN A 436 3.83 7.43 -2.18
C ASN A 436 3.04 8.05 -1.04
N ILE A 437 2.67 7.23 -0.06
CA ILE A 437 1.90 7.65 1.10
C ILE A 437 2.69 7.33 2.37
N CYS A 438 2.87 8.32 3.22
CA CYS A 438 3.44 8.18 4.56
C CYS A 438 2.49 8.78 5.62
N ASN A 439 2.88 8.63 6.88
CA ASN A 439 2.16 9.13 8.06
C ASN A 439 3.07 9.96 8.99
N PHE A 440 3.88 10.85 8.41
CA PHE A 440 4.75 11.74 9.16
C PHE A 440 3.96 12.80 9.93
N ASN A 441 4.62 13.42 10.90
CA ASN A 441 4.06 14.54 11.66
C ASN A 441 3.72 15.70 10.72
N ALA A 442 2.46 16.14 10.75
CA ALA A 442 2.03 17.30 9.98
C ALA A 442 2.75 18.57 10.47
N PRO A 443 3.00 19.55 9.57
CA PRO A 443 3.53 20.84 9.99
C PRO A 443 2.57 21.56 10.95
N THR A 444 3.14 22.36 11.85
CA THR A 444 2.42 23.25 12.77
C THR A 444 2.56 24.70 12.32
N ALA A 445 1.87 25.64 12.98
CA ALA A 445 2.05 27.06 12.69
C ALA A 445 3.49 27.54 12.98
N GLU A 446 4.19 26.87 13.90
CA GLU A 446 5.50 27.27 14.39
C GLU A 446 6.66 26.47 13.79
N LYS A 447 6.43 25.23 13.35
CA LYS A 447 7.47 24.31 12.87
C LYS A 447 7.02 23.54 11.63
N PRO A 448 7.92 23.33 10.63
CA PRO A 448 7.64 22.45 9.52
C PRO A 448 7.56 20.98 9.99
N SER A 449 7.23 20.07 9.08
CA SER A 449 7.37 18.64 9.32
C SER A 449 8.85 18.30 9.42
N LEU A 450 9.28 17.86 10.60
CA LEU A 450 10.65 17.46 10.92
C LEU A 450 10.63 15.95 11.18
N LEU A 451 11.45 15.22 10.43
CA LEU A 451 11.45 13.76 10.45
C LEU A 451 12.44 13.20 11.47
N THR A 452 12.07 12.09 12.09
CA THR A 452 13.02 11.21 12.79
C THR A 452 13.91 10.44 11.81
N ILE A 453 14.94 9.76 12.32
CA ILE A 453 15.83 8.93 11.48
C ILE A 453 15.01 7.84 10.77
N ASP A 454 14.15 7.14 11.50
CA ASP A 454 13.28 6.08 10.96
C ASP A 454 12.29 6.62 9.90
N GLN A 455 11.80 7.85 10.07
CA GLN A 455 10.91 8.50 9.08
C GLN A 455 11.66 8.90 7.81
N VAL A 456 12.92 9.31 7.92
CA VAL A 456 13.78 9.51 6.75
C VAL A 456 13.98 8.18 6.01
N GLU A 457 14.35 7.10 6.70
CA GLU A 457 14.46 5.77 6.07
C GLU A 457 13.16 5.34 5.39
N THR A 458 12.02 5.54 6.06
CA THR A 458 10.68 5.27 5.51
C THR A 458 10.43 6.04 4.20
N ALA A 459 10.82 7.32 4.13
CA ALA A 459 10.67 8.10 2.91
C ALA A 459 11.51 7.53 1.75
N PHE A 460 12.74 7.08 2.03
CA PHE A 460 13.59 6.41 1.04
C PHE A 460 13.04 5.03 0.65
N HIS A 461 12.51 4.26 1.61
CA HIS A 461 11.88 2.96 1.38
C HIS A 461 10.74 3.06 0.36
N GLU A 462 9.76 3.93 0.63
CA GLU A 462 8.60 4.10 -0.24
C GLU A 462 9.00 4.63 -1.62
N PHE A 463 10.02 5.48 -1.67
CA PHE A 463 10.54 5.97 -2.94
C PHE A 463 11.28 4.88 -3.74
N GLY A 464 11.86 3.87 -3.09
CA GLY A 464 12.42 2.71 -3.79
C GLY A 464 11.33 1.88 -4.50
N HIS A 465 10.14 1.73 -3.89
CA HIS A 465 8.97 1.20 -4.59
C HIS A 465 8.52 2.11 -5.74
N ALA A 466 8.57 3.44 -5.54
CA ALA A 466 8.24 4.39 -6.60
C ALA A 466 9.20 4.26 -7.80
N LEU A 467 10.51 4.16 -7.57
CA LEU A 467 11.50 3.91 -8.61
C LEU A 467 11.23 2.60 -9.36
N HIS A 468 10.87 1.54 -8.64
CA HIS A 468 10.53 0.25 -9.25
C HIS A 468 9.35 0.36 -10.22
N GLY A 469 8.34 1.17 -9.88
CA GLY A 469 7.22 1.48 -10.78
C GLY A 469 7.59 2.45 -11.92
N LEU A 470 8.22 3.59 -11.60
CA LEU A 470 8.58 4.65 -12.56
C LEU A 470 9.49 4.14 -13.68
N LEU A 471 10.50 3.34 -13.34
CA LEU A 471 11.52 2.89 -14.28
C LEU A 471 11.12 1.62 -15.04
N SER A 472 9.89 1.12 -14.88
CA SER A 472 9.44 -0.06 -15.60
C SER A 472 9.42 0.17 -17.11
N GLN A 473 9.85 -0.83 -17.88
CA GLN A 473 9.83 -0.86 -19.35
C GLN A 473 9.23 -2.18 -19.84
N CYS A 474 8.14 -2.60 -19.20
CA CYS A 474 7.38 -3.79 -19.55
C CYS A 474 6.40 -3.52 -20.69
N SER A 475 6.05 -4.57 -21.42
CA SER A 475 5.02 -4.58 -22.44
C SER A 475 3.64 -4.81 -21.84
N TYR A 476 3.54 -5.62 -20.77
CA TYR A 476 2.27 -6.08 -20.20
C TYR A 476 2.07 -5.60 -18.75
N LYS A 477 0.84 -5.26 -18.39
CA LYS A 477 0.51 -4.72 -17.05
C LYS A 477 0.77 -5.73 -15.95
N GLY A 478 0.39 -6.98 -16.17
CA GLY A 478 0.48 -8.06 -15.18
C GLY A 478 1.88 -8.39 -14.69
N VAL A 479 2.91 -7.86 -15.36
CA VAL A 479 4.33 -8.04 -14.99
C VAL A 479 5.10 -6.70 -14.90
N SER A 480 4.38 -5.58 -14.94
CA SER A 480 4.97 -4.23 -14.88
C SER A 480 5.19 -3.73 -13.45
N GLY A 481 6.20 -2.88 -13.29
CA GLY A 481 6.53 -2.22 -12.03
C GLY A 481 6.64 -3.17 -10.83
N THR A 482 5.84 -2.91 -9.81
CA THR A 482 5.83 -3.70 -8.56
C THR A 482 5.04 -5.01 -8.65
N ASN A 483 4.58 -5.42 -9.84
CA ASN A 483 3.89 -6.70 -10.07
C ASN A 483 4.91 -7.86 -10.13
N VAL A 484 5.57 -8.08 -9.00
CA VAL A 484 6.58 -9.12 -8.76
C VAL A 484 6.17 -10.00 -7.59
N LYS A 485 6.93 -11.05 -7.30
CA LYS A 485 6.65 -11.90 -6.13
C LYS A 485 6.84 -11.08 -4.83
N ARG A 486 5.94 -11.29 -3.86
CA ARG A 486 5.86 -10.47 -2.63
C ARG A 486 7.16 -10.47 -1.81
N ASP A 487 7.91 -11.57 -1.81
CA ASP A 487 9.20 -11.69 -1.12
C ASP A 487 10.40 -11.18 -1.95
N PHE A 488 10.12 -10.57 -3.12
CA PHE A 488 11.09 -9.79 -3.89
C PHE A 488 10.76 -8.29 -3.89
N VAL A 489 9.48 -7.91 -3.77
CA VAL A 489 9.04 -6.52 -3.92
C VAL A 489 9.74 -5.56 -2.95
N GLU A 490 10.15 -6.04 -1.78
CA GLU A 490 10.86 -5.22 -0.77
C GLU A 490 12.35 -5.02 -1.07
N LEU A 491 12.90 -5.68 -2.10
CA LEU A 491 14.31 -5.51 -2.44
C LEU A 491 14.63 -4.08 -2.93
N PRO A 492 13.92 -3.48 -3.91
CA PRO A 492 14.23 -2.13 -4.35
C PRO A 492 13.98 -1.06 -3.28
N SER A 493 12.95 -1.24 -2.45
CA SER A 493 12.67 -0.33 -1.33
C SER A 493 13.79 -0.36 -0.29
N GLN A 494 14.18 -1.54 0.20
CA GLN A 494 15.23 -1.69 1.20
C GLN A 494 16.62 -1.36 0.68
N ILE A 495 16.91 -1.61 -0.60
CA ILE A 495 18.17 -1.13 -1.20
C ILE A 495 18.23 0.39 -1.13
N ASN A 496 17.12 1.08 -1.42
CA ASN A 496 17.11 2.54 -1.47
C ASN A 496 17.33 3.20 -0.09
N GLU A 497 16.93 2.53 1.01
CA GLU A 497 17.20 2.97 2.39
C GLU A 497 18.70 3.14 2.69
N ASN A 498 19.55 2.30 2.11
CA ASN A 498 21.00 2.34 2.37
C ASN A 498 21.62 3.69 2.01
N TRP A 499 21.03 4.42 1.05
CA TRP A 499 21.52 5.73 0.64
C TRP A 499 21.13 6.86 1.58
N ALA A 500 20.13 6.66 2.45
CA ALA A 500 19.59 7.73 3.29
C ALA A 500 20.69 8.42 4.10
N PHE A 501 21.61 7.64 4.68
CA PHE A 501 22.66 8.16 5.55
C PHE A 501 24.07 8.08 4.97
N GLU A 502 24.21 7.77 3.68
CA GLU A 502 25.48 7.90 2.98
C GLU A 502 25.91 9.36 2.97
N LYS A 503 27.18 9.62 3.32
CA LYS A 503 27.67 10.96 3.64
C LYS A 503 27.40 11.97 2.52
N GLU A 504 27.64 11.59 1.27
CA GLU A 504 27.44 12.42 0.09
C GLU A 504 25.97 12.72 -0.21
N VAL A 505 25.06 11.85 0.23
CA VAL A 505 23.61 11.99 0.06
C VAL A 505 23.04 12.81 1.21
N LEU A 506 23.40 12.47 2.44
CA LEU A 506 23.00 13.19 3.66
C LEU A 506 23.34 14.69 3.56
N ALA A 507 24.54 15.01 3.04
CA ALA A 507 24.97 16.39 2.81
C ALA A 507 24.12 17.18 1.79
N THR A 508 23.20 16.55 1.07
CA THR A 508 22.30 17.20 0.11
C THR A 508 20.97 17.62 0.71
N TYR A 509 20.62 17.15 1.90
CA TYR A 509 19.31 17.43 2.49
C TYR A 509 19.31 17.66 4.00
N ALA A 510 20.35 17.25 4.72
CA ALA A 510 20.46 17.42 6.18
C ALA A 510 20.83 18.86 6.57
N PHE A 511 19.91 19.78 6.29
CA PHE A 511 20.04 21.22 6.52
C PHE A 511 19.13 21.65 7.66
N HIS A 512 19.67 22.44 8.58
CA HIS A 512 18.90 22.90 9.72
C HIS A 512 17.78 23.82 9.23
N TRP A 513 16.54 23.48 9.55
CA TRP A 513 15.36 24.04 8.88
C TRP A 513 15.25 25.58 8.98
N GLN A 514 15.84 26.19 10.00
CA GLN A 514 15.86 27.66 10.17
C GLN A 514 17.09 28.33 9.54
N THR A 515 18.23 27.66 9.52
CA THR A 515 19.52 28.33 9.24
C THR A 515 20.11 27.95 7.89
N GLY A 516 19.61 26.91 7.23
CA GLY A 516 20.22 26.31 6.04
C GLY A 516 21.36 25.41 6.47
#